data_AF-A0A067BL07-F1
#
_entry.id   AF-A0A067BL07-F1
#
_cell.length_a   1.000
_cell.length_b   1.000
_cell.length_c   1.000
_cell.angle_alpha   90.00
_cell.angle_beta   90.00
_cell.angle_gamma   90.00
#
_symmetry.space_group_name_H-M   'P 1'
#
loop_
_entity.id
_entity.type
_entity.pdbx_description
1 polymer ?
#
loop_
_entity_poly.entity_id
_entity_poly.type
_entity_poly.pdbx_seq_one_letter_code
_entity_poly.pdbx_strand_id
1 'polypeptide(L)'
;MFGGLGPSWLLQKLGNTAPIVITQRSFPNLPSMTHPSPTTALSAQEKKIRRRVQCKMNMRCYRERRKRNVSNLEDAIATLHAQIDALAAQKRALEVHRPLSFYAEHSAPMALTMQYKNMMSQGGFGPTQEAFFRSTFSPDFMAHGRTLDNFISMWYRVGQFFAQPNPLLAMAPVRANIVRFEVSLHVEITRPLLEACFGYILGHEDEATIDVLAGGGYAMDTIMERIFYFDQLEDGRYVIAGSSCGDNRAAVMASLVAHARETARAKAPGVLSITHLLHVS
;
A
#
# COMPACT_ATOMS: atom_id res chain seq x y z
N MET A 1 -12.67 -9.36 -51.72
CA MET A 1 -11.77 -9.25 -52.89
C MET A 1 -10.42 -8.75 -52.39
N PHE A 2 -9.36 -9.53 -52.62
CA PHE A 2 -7.90 -9.27 -52.52
C PHE A 2 -7.36 -8.53 -51.26
N GLY A 3 -6.34 -8.98 -50.52
CA GLY A 3 -5.33 -10.02 -50.74
C GLY A 3 -3.91 -9.42 -50.65
N GLY A 4 -3.10 -9.90 -49.69
CA GLY A 4 -1.62 -9.95 -49.74
C GLY A 4 -0.86 -8.62 -49.53
N LEU A 5 0.35 -8.54 -48.98
CA LEU A 5 1.44 -9.47 -48.70
C LEU A 5 2.35 -8.85 -47.61
N GLY A 6 3.05 -9.70 -46.83
CA GLY A 6 4.04 -9.31 -45.80
C GLY A 6 5.35 -8.72 -46.35
N PRO A 7 6.40 -8.62 -45.50
CA PRO A 7 7.29 -9.78 -45.28
C PRO A 7 7.62 -10.01 -43.78
N SER A 8 7.67 -11.24 -43.25
CA SER A 8 8.81 -12.20 -43.26
C SER A 8 10.13 -11.48 -42.95
N TRP A 9 10.84 -11.65 -41.83
CA TRP A 9 11.58 -12.80 -41.27
C TRP A 9 11.92 -12.42 -39.81
N LEU A 10 11.83 -13.26 -38.77
CA LEU A 10 12.88 -14.17 -38.29
C LEU A 10 12.40 -14.92 -37.02
N LEU A 11 12.66 -16.24 -37.00
CA LEU A 11 12.85 -17.13 -35.83
C LEU A 11 11.61 -17.42 -34.98
N GLN A 12 10.88 -18.54 -35.11
CA GLN A 12 11.25 -19.96 -35.27
C GLN A 12 12.13 -20.52 -34.14
N LYS A 13 11.48 -21.08 -33.11
CA LYS A 13 11.71 -22.43 -32.52
C LYS A 13 11.30 -22.48 -31.04
N LEU A 14 10.12 -23.01 -30.74
CA LEU A 14 9.89 -23.87 -29.57
C LEU A 14 8.82 -24.89 -29.97
N GLY A 15 9.30 -25.98 -30.58
CA GLY A 15 8.49 -27.14 -30.91
C GLY A 15 8.44 -28.12 -29.75
N ASN A 16 7.27 -28.75 -29.63
CA ASN A 16 7.05 -30.15 -29.27
C ASN A 16 7.66 -30.68 -27.98
N THR A 17 6.78 -30.80 -27.00
CA THR A 17 6.76 -31.86 -25.99
C THR A 17 6.97 -33.24 -26.62
N ALA A 18 8.17 -33.78 -26.47
CA ALA A 18 8.48 -35.19 -26.68
C ALA A 18 8.65 -35.90 -25.33
N PRO A 19 8.20 -37.17 -25.20
CA PRO A 19 8.19 -37.90 -23.94
C PRO A 19 9.61 -38.26 -23.48
N ILE A 20 9.84 -38.19 -22.17
CA ILE A 20 11.09 -38.60 -21.54
C ILE A 20 11.24 -40.12 -21.69
N VAL A 21 12.07 -40.53 -22.65
CA VAL A 21 12.58 -41.89 -22.79
C VAL A 21 13.66 -42.09 -21.74
N ILE A 22 13.38 -42.93 -20.74
CA ILE A 22 14.37 -43.38 -19.76
C ILE A 22 15.29 -44.38 -20.45
N THR A 23 16.43 -43.91 -20.96
CA THR A 23 17.52 -44.79 -21.38
C THR A 23 18.08 -45.55 -20.18
N GLN A 24 17.89 -46.87 -20.16
CA GLN A 24 18.62 -47.80 -19.30
C GLN A 24 20.12 -47.62 -19.55
N ARG A 25 20.83 -47.09 -18.55
CA ARG A 25 22.29 -47.20 -18.51
C ARG A 25 22.65 -48.64 -18.16
N SER A 26 23.22 -49.33 -19.14
CA SER A 26 24.00 -50.55 -18.99
C SER A 26 25.12 -50.31 -17.98
N PHE A 27 25.06 -50.98 -16.84
CA PHE A 27 26.16 -51.03 -15.88
C PHE A 27 27.24 -52.00 -16.41
N PRO A 28 28.52 -51.60 -16.44
CA PRO A 28 29.61 -52.49 -16.79
C PRO A 28 29.78 -53.60 -15.75
N ASN A 29 30.05 -54.80 -16.25
CA ASN A 29 30.33 -56.04 -15.52
C ASN A 29 31.20 -55.81 -14.27
N LEU A 30 30.61 -56.02 -13.10
CA LEU A 30 31.36 -56.23 -11.86
C LEU A 30 31.77 -57.71 -11.77
N PRO A 31 33.04 -58.01 -11.44
CA PRO A 31 33.51 -59.38 -11.30
C PRO A 31 32.85 -60.09 -10.12
N SER A 32 32.52 -61.36 -10.36
CA SER A 32 32.11 -62.39 -9.41
C SER A 32 32.82 -62.27 -8.05
N MET A 33 32.09 -61.84 -7.03
CA MET A 33 32.45 -62.01 -5.64
C MET A 33 31.41 -62.91 -4.98
N THR A 34 31.75 -64.20 -4.96
CA THR A 34 31.48 -65.16 -3.89
C THR A 34 30.36 -64.77 -2.92
N HIS A 35 29.22 -65.45 -3.01
CA HIS A 35 28.25 -65.54 -1.93
C HIS A 35 28.95 -66.08 -0.66
N PRO A 36 29.03 -65.32 0.45
CA PRO A 36 29.14 -65.96 1.74
C PRO A 36 27.79 -66.61 2.06
N SER A 37 27.90 -67.88 2.38
CA SER A 37 26.89 -68.82 2.87
C SER A 37 26.18 -68.31 4.16
N PRO A 38 25.14 -69.01 4.64
CA PRO A 38 24.04 -68.43 5.39
C PRO A 38 24.49 -67.85 6.73
N THR A 39 23.85 -66.72 7.06
CA THR A 39 24.05 -65.91 8.25
C THR A 39 24.03 -66.80 9.50
N THR A 40 25.19 -66.98 10.15
CA THR A 40 25.24 -67.39 11.56
C THR A 40 24.28 -66.50 12.32
N ALA A 41 23.33 -67.10 13.03
CA ALA A 41 22.31 -66.37 13.78
C ALA A 41 23.00 -65.44 14.77
N LEU A 42 23.18 -64.18 14.38
CA LEU A 42 23.83 -63.16 15.20
C LEU A 42 23.12 -63.15 16.55
N SER A 43 23.90 -63.21 17.64
CA SER A 43 23.35 -63.17 18.98
C SER A 43 22.42 -61.96 19.12
N ALA A 44 21.37 -62.07 19.93
CA ALA A 44 20.40 -60.98 20.10
C ALA A 44 21.09 -59.64 20.46
N GLN A 45 22.22 -59.72 21.15
CA GLN A 45 23.08 -58.59 21.52
C GLN A 45 23.76 -57.95 20.30
N GLU A 46 24.31 -58.73 19.37
CA GLU A 46 24.93 -58.22 18.16
C GLU A 46 23.90 -57.52 17.25
N LYS A 47 22.71 -58.11 17.09
CA LYS A 47 21.60 -57.49 16.35
C LYS A 47 21.19 -56.15 16.97
N LYS A 48 21.15 -56.07 18.31
CA LYS A 48 20.85 -54.85 19.05
C LYS A 48 21.92 -53.77 18.85
N ILE A 49 23.21 -54.15 18.84
CA ILE A 49 24.32 -53.23 18.57
C ILE A 49 24.23 -52.69 17.14
N ARG A 50 24.05 -53.56 16.14
CA ARG A 50 23.89 -53.14 14.74
C ARG A 50 22.70 -52.19 14.55
N ARG A 51 21.55 -52.48 15.17
CA ARG A 51 20.36 -51.60 15.12
C ARG A 51 20.62 -50.24 15.76
N ARG A 52 21.37 -50.17 16.87
CA ARG A 52 21.76 -48.89 17.51
C ARG A 52 22.69 -48.07 16.62
N VAL A 53 23.69 -48.70 16.01
CA VAL A 53 24.61 -48.04 15.07
C VAL A 53 23.86 -47.50 13.86
N GLN A 54 22.96 -48.30 13.26
CA GLN A 54 22.14 -47.88 12.14
C GLN A 54 21.21 -46.71 12.51
N CYS A 55 20.54 -46.78 13.67
CA CYS A 55 19.71 -45.70 14.16
C CYS A 55 20.52 -44.41 14.35
N LYS A 56 21.71 -44.50 14.96
CA LYS A 56 22.62 -43.36 15.14
C LYS A 56 23.03 -42.74 13.80
N MET A 57 23.36 -43.56 12.81
CA MET A 57 23.71 -43.09 11.47
C MET A 57 22.52 -42.43 10.78
N ASN A 58 21.34 -43.06 10.80
CA ASN A 58 20.12 -42.51 10.21
C ASN A 58 19.74 -41.16 10.85
N MET A 59 19.86 -41.04 12.17
CA MET A 59 19.62 -39.79 12.88
C MET A 59 20.63 -38.70 12.51
N ARG A 60 21.90 -39.06 12.31
CA ARG A 60 22.92 -38.12 11.79
C ARG A 60 22.54 -37.64 10.39
N CYS A 61 22.23 -38.56 9.47
CA CYS A 61 21.82 -38.22 8.10
C CYS A 61 20.54 -37.37 8.07
N TYR A 62 19.57 -37.66 8.93
CA TYR A 62 18.35 -36.87 9.06
C TYR A 62 18.66 -35.43 9.53
N ARG A 63 19.50 -35.27 10.55
CA ARG A 63 19.91 -33.95 11.06
C ARG A 63 20.66 -33.15 9.99
N GLU A 64 21.59 -33.78 9.28
CA GLU A 64 22.32 -33.15 8.17
C GLU A 64 21.37 -32.72 7.04
N ARG A 65 20.43 -33.59 6.64
CA ARG A 65 19.43 -33.25 5.61
C ARG A 65 18.53 -32.10 6.05
N ARG A 66 18.08 -32.10 7.31
CA ARG A 66 17.27 -31.03 7.87
C ARG A 66 18.05 -29.72 7.93
N LYS A 67 19.32 -29.73 8.35
CA LYS A 67 20.19 -28.55 8.38
C LYS A 67 20.37 -27.94 6.99
N ARG A 68 20.62 -28.78 5.97
CA ARG A 68 20.72 -28.32 4.56
C ARG A 68 19.41 -27.75 4.05
N ASN A 69 18.28 -28.40 4.34
CA ASN A 69 16.97 -27.88 3.94
C ASN A 69 16.66 -26.53 4.58
N VAL A 70 16.99 -26.34 5.86
CA VAL A 70 16.80 -25.06 6.55
C VAL A 70 17.67 -23.98 5.90
N SER A 71 18.97 -24.25 5.70
CA SER A 71 19.87 -23.31 5.02
C SER A 71 19.37 -22.91 3.63
N ASN A 72 18.91 -23.89 2.82
CA ASN A 72 18.39 -23.62 1.48
C ASN A 72 17.10 -22.76 1.51
N LEU A 73 16.25 -22.94 2.53
CA LEU A 73 15.05 -22.12 2.69
C LEU A 73 15.39 -20.70 3.14
N GLU A 74 16.36 -20.54 4.03
CA GLU A 74 16.87 -19.23 4.47
C GLU A 74 17.45 -18.46 3.27
N ASP A 75 18.26 -19.12 2.43
CA ASP A 75 18.82 -18.54 1.21
C ASP A 75 17.72 -18.16 0.19
N ALA A 76 16.69 -19.00 0.05
CA ALA A 76 15.56 -18.71 -0.82
C ALA A 76 14.74 -17.51 -0.33
N ILE A 77 14.50 -17.39 0.98
CA ILE A 77 13.83 -16.25 1.59
C ILE A 77 14.64 -14.97 1.36
N ALA A 78 15.95 -15.01 1.59
CA ALA A 78 16.83 -13.87 1.35
C ALA A 78 16.81 -13.43 -0.12
N THR A 79 16.83 -14.39 -1.05
CA THR A 79 16.73 -14.13 -2.48
C THR A 79 15.39 -13.51 -2.86
N LEU A 80 14.28 -14.02 -2.33
CA LEU A 80 12.95 -13.48 -2.57
C LEU A 80 12.80 -12.06 -2.01
N HIS A 81 13.32 -11.77 -0.82
CA HIS A 81 13.33 -10.40 -0.29
C HIS A 81 14.14 -9.45 -1.19
N ALA A 82 15.32 -9.86 -1.64
CA ALA A 82 16.11 -9.06 -2.58
C ALA A 82 15.36 -8.81 -3.91
N GLN A 83 14.62 -9.80 -4.41
CA GLN A 83 13.78 -9.64 -5.60
C GLN A 83 12.59 -8.70 -5.35
N ILE A 84 11.94 -8.78 -4.19
CA ILE A 84 10.87 -7.86 -3.79
C ILE A 84 11.41 -6.43 -3.75
N ASP A 85 12.58 -6.22 -3.13
CA ASP A 85 13.19 -4.90 -3.03
C ASP A 85 13.58 -4.35 -4.41
N ALA A 86 14.14 -5.19 -5.28
CA ALA A 86 14.48 -4.83 -6.65
C ALA A 86 13.23 -4.47 -7.47
N LEU A 87 12.16 -5.27 -7.38
CA LEU A 87 10.89 -4.98 -8.04
C LEU A 87 10.21 -3.74 -7.47
N ALA A 88 10.31 -3.50 -6.16
CA ALA A 88 9.79 -2.29 -5.52
C ALA A 88 10.59 -1.04 -5.93
N ALA A 89 11.90 -1.17 -6.11
CA ALA A 89 12.74 -0.10 -6.67
C ALA A 89 12.41 0.16 -8.14
N GLN A 90 12.22 -0.89 -8.94
CA GLN A 90 11.82 -0.78 -10.35
C GLN A 90 10.43 -0.15 -10.49
N LYS A 91 9.47 -0.56 -9.65
CA LYS A 91 8.14 0.05 -9.57
C LYS A 91 8.24 1.54 -9.25
N ARG A 92 9.02 1.93 -8.23
CA ARG A 92 9.24 3.34 -7.88
C ARG A 92 9.87 4.13 -9.02
N ALA A 93 10.86 3.57 -9.70
CA ALA A 93 11.48 4.21 -10.87
C ALA A 93 10.47 4.42 -12.02
N LEU A 94 9.60 3.44 -12.26
CA LEU A 94 8.53 3.52 -13.26
C LEU A 94 7.40 4.48 -12.86
N GLU A 95 7.11 4.62 -11.56
CA GLU A 95 6.13 5.58 -11.04
C GLU A 95 6.62 7.02 -11.12
N VAL A 96 7.91 7.26 -10.89
CA VAL A 96 8.56 8.59 -11.02
C VAL A 96 8.66 9.04 -12.48
N HIS A 97 8.84 8.09 -13.42
CA HIS A 97 8.96 8.35 -14.86
C HIS A 97 7.74 7.92 -15.65
N ARG A 98 6.51 8.13 -15.17
CA ARG A 98 5.30 7.81 -15.95
C ARG A 98 4.91 9.00 -16.84
N PRO A 99 5.31 9.04 -18.13
CA PRO A 99 4.84 10.07 -19.04
C PRO A 99 3.32 9.99 -19.23
N LEU A 100 2.69 11.14 -19.50
CA LEU A 100 1.26 11.27 -19.80
C LEU A 100 0.77 10.29 -20.89
N SER A 101 1.68 9.81 -21.74
CA SER A 101 1.43 8.80 -22.77
C SER A 101 1.01 7.42 -22.24
N PHE A 102 1.25 7.09 -20.97
CA PHE A 102 0.69 5.86 -20.38
C PHE A 102 -0.84 5.93 -20.23
N TYR A 103 -1.38 7.14 -20.11
CA TYR A 103 -2.81 7.39 -20.10
C TYR A 103 -3.35 7.66 -21.51
N ALA A 104 -2.72 7.12 -22.56
CA ALA A 104 -3.10 7.38 -23.96
C ALA A 104 -4.57 7.06 -24.29
N GLU A 105 -5.26 6.27 -23.47
CA GLU A 105 -6.71 6.02 -23.57
C GLU A 105 -7.57 7.17 -23.02
N HIS A 106 -6.98 8.16 -22.36
CA HIS A 106 -7.64 9.24 -21.64
C HIS A 106 -7.21 10.61 -22.17
N SER A 107 -8.10 11.61 -22.08
CA SER A 107 -7.73 13.00 -22.44
C SER A 107 -6.59 13.52 -21.54
N ALA A 108 -5.82 14.49 -22.01
CA ALA A 108 -4.72 15.08 -21.24
C ALA A 108 -5.13 15.61 -19.84
N PRO A 109 -6.29 16.29 -19.67
CA PRO A 109 -6.82 16.64 -18.34
C PRO A 109 -7.04 15.44 -17.41
N MET A 110 -7.52 14.33 -17.96
CA MET A 110 -7.76 13.10 -17.20
C MET A 110 -6.44 12.48 -16.74
N ALA A 111 -5.47 12.40 -17.66
CA ALA A 111 -4.12 11.93 -17.39
C ALA A 111 -3.43 12.73 -16.26
N LEU A 112 -3.54 14.07 -16.29
CA LEU A 112 -3.03 14.95 -15.24
C LEU A 112 -3.75 14.76 -13.91
N THR A 113 -5.08 14.58 -13.92
CA THR A 113 -5.86 14.30 -12.70
C THR A 113 -5.40 12.98 -12.04
N MET A 114 -5.14 11.96 -12.86
CA MET A 114 -4.70 10.65 -12.43
C MET A 114 -3.25 10.71 -11.88
N GLN A 115 -2.39 11.51 -12.50
CA GLN A 115 -1.05 11.80 -11.98
C GLN A 115 -1.11 12.54 -10.64
N TYR A 116 -1.98 13.56 -10.51
CA TYR A 116 -2.23 14.24 -9.24
C TYR A 116 -2.64 13.23 -8.17
N LYS A 117 -3.63 12.38 -8.44
CA LYS A 117 -4.10 11.37 -7.49
C LYS A 117 -2.96 10.48 -7.01
N ASN A 118 -2.13 9.99 -7.94
CA ASN A 118 -1.01 9.11 -7.61
C ASN A 118 0.05 9.83 -6.79
N MET A 119 0.38 11.08 -7.15
CA MET A 119 1.35 11.91 -6.45
C MET A 119 0.92 12.17 -5.00
N MET A 120 -0.37 12.42 -4.79
CA MET A 120 -0.97 12.63 -3.48
C MET A 120 -1.32 11.33 -2.74
N SER A 121 -0.93 10.16 -3.28
CA SER A 121 -1.13 8.86 -2.60
C SER A 121 0.17 8.28 -2.04
N GLN A 122 1.26 9.06 -1.99
CA GLN A 122 2.61 8.56 -1.67
C GLN A 122 2.96 8.54 -0.17
N GLY A 123 2.00 8.78 0.72
CA GLY A 123 2.20 8.74 2.17
C GLY A 123 2.72 10.04 2.79
N GLY A 124 2.62 11.17 2.08
CA GLY A 124 3.07 12.47 2.56
C GLY A 124 3.13 13.53 1.48
N PHE A 125 3.47 14.76 1.89
CA PHE A 125 3.68 15.89 0.99
C PHE A 125 5.06 16.50 1.25
N GLY A 126 5.82 16.74 0.19
CA GLY A 126 7.16 17.29 0.27
C GLY A 126 7.66 17.86 -1.08
N PRO A 127 8.98 18.01 -1.25
CA PRO A 127 9.56 18.69 -2.40
C PRO A 127 9.15 18.11 -3.76
N THR A 128 8.96 16.79 -3.85
CA THR A 128 8.53 16.13 -5.10
C THR A 128 7.10 16.52 -5.48
N GLN A 129 6.17 16.50 -4.51
CA GLN A 129 4.78 16.90 -4.73
C GLN A 129 4.66 18.39 -5.01
N GLU A 130 5.46 19.22 -4.33
CA GLU A 130 5.54 20.65 -4.61
C GLU A 130 6.05 20.92 -6.04
N ALA A 131 7.14 20.29 -6.45
CA ALA A 131 7.67 20.43 -7.82
C ALA A 131 6.63 19.99 -8.88
N PHE A 132 5.85 18.95 -8.58
CA PHE A 132 4.72 18.57 -9.42
C PHE A 132 3.66 19.67 -9.49
N PHE A 133 3.25 20.29 -8.36
CA PHE A 133 2.31 21.40 -8.39
C PHE A 133 2.84 22.58 -9.20
N ARG A 134 4.10 22.97 -8.97
CA ARG A 134 4.75 24.09 -9.68
C ARG A 134 4.86 23.88 -11.19
N SER A 135 4.95 22.63 -11.64
CA SER A 135 5.11 22.31 -13.06
C SER A 135 3.79 22.04 -13.80
N THR A 136 2.71 21.74 -13.09
CA THR A 136 1.43 21.33 -13.70
C THR A 136 0.26 22.27 -13.39
N PHE A 137 0.38 23.13 -12.39
CA PHE A 137 -0.64 24.12 -12.04
C PHE A 137 -0.31 25.45 -12.72
N SER A 138 -1.36 26.16 -13.12
CA SER A 138 -1.21 27.52 -13.64
C SER A 138 -0.58 28.43 -12.57
N PRO A 139 0.27 29.39 -12.94
CA PRO A 139 0.71 30.45 -12.04
C PRO A 139 -0.48 31.22 -11.41
N ASP A 140 -1.57 31.35 -12.16
CA ASP A 140 -2.82 32.01 -11.75
C ASP A 140 -3.82 31.03 -11.09
N PHE A 141 -3.33 29.87 -10.64
CA PHE A 141 -4.19 28.85 -10.05
C PHE A 141 -4.96 29.36 -8.84
N MET A 142 -6.25 29.02 -8.81
CA MET A 142 -7.14 29.33 -7.69
C MET A 142 -7.90 28.11 -7.19
N ALA A 143 -7.91 27.91 -5.87
CA ALA A 143 -8.75 26.93 -5.19
C ALA A 143 -9.41 27.53 -3.96
N HIS A 144 -10.74 27.68 -3.99
CA HIS A 144 -11.52 28.25 -2.89
C HIS A 144 -10.93 29.58 -2.36
N GLY A 145 -10.56 30.48 -3.30
CA GLY A 145 -9.95 31.76 -2.99
C GLY A 145 -8.46 31.72 -2.59
N ARG A 146 -7.81 30.55 -2.67
CA ARG A 146 -6.37 30.39 -2.37
C ARG A 146 -5.56 30.31 -3.64
N THR A 147 -4.44 31.05 -3.67
CA THR A 147 -3.40 30.96 -4.70
C THR A 147 -2.67 29.61 -4.62
N LEU A 148 -1.85 29.32 -5.64
CA LEU A 148 -1.00 28.13 -5.66
C LEU A 148 -0.09 28.01 -4.44
N ASP A 149 0.55 29.11 -4.03
CA ASP A 149 1.41 29.13 -2.83
C ASP A 149 0.64 28.75 -1.57
N ASN A 150 -0.52 29.37 -1.35
CA ASN A 150 -1.36 29.07 -0.20
C ASN A 150 -1.87 27.62 -0.23
N PHE A 151 -2.12 27.08 -1.42
CA PHE A 151 -2.51 25.69 -1.61
C PHE A 151 -1.36 24.72 -1.27
N ILE A 152 -0.13 25.02 -1.71
CA ILE A 152 1.08 24.26 -1.36
C ILE A 152 1.34 24.32 0.14
N SER A 153 1.29 25.50 0.77
CA SER A 153 1.48 25.66 2.22
C SER A 153 0.44 24.88 3.03
N MET A 154 -0.82 24.88 2.57
CA MET A 154 -1.86 24.03 3.16
C MET A 154 -1.46 22.56 3.08
N TRP A 155 -0.99 22.08 1.92
CA TRP A 155 -0.57 20.69 1.75
C TRP A 155 0.64 20.30 2.59
N TYR A 156 1.60 21.20 2.83
CA TYR A 156 2.66 20.94 3.82
C TYR A 156 2.10 20.70 5.22
N ARG A 157 1.07 21.46 5.61
CA ARG A 157 0.43 21.33 6.92
C ARG A 157 -0.40 20.05 7.05
N VAL A 158 -1.17 19.71 6.01
CA VAL A 158 -2.19 18.64 6.11
C VAL A 158 -1.83 17.36 5.37
N GLY A 159 -0.74 17.37 4.59
CA GLY A 159 -0.35 16.29 3.70
C GLY A 159 -0.04 14.98 4.41
N GLN A 160 0.53 15.02 5.60
CA GLN A 160 0.78 13.80 6.39
C GLN A 160 -0.52 13.02 6.69
N PHE A 161 -1.67 13.70 6.76
CA PHE A 161 -2.96 13.07 7.03
C PHE A 161 -3.70 12.66 5.76
N PHE A 162 -3.68 13.51 4.72
CA PHE A 162 -4.51 13.32 3.53
C PHE A 162 -3.76 12.77 2.33
N ALA A 163 -2.43 12.90 2.26
CA ALA A 163 -1.63 12.41 1.13
C ALA A 163 -1.32 10.90 1.26
N GLN A 164 -2.29 10.12 1.72
CA GLN A 164 -2.18 8.70 1.98
C GLN A 164 -2.73 7.87 0.79
N PRO A 165 -2.42 6.57 0.71
CA PRO A 165 -2.99 5.66 -0.28
C PRO A 165 -4.52 5.56 -0.13
N ASN A 166 -5.24 6.46 -0.78
CA ASN A 166 -6.70 6.53 -0.74
C ASN A 166 -7.31 5.84 -1.97
N PRO A 167 -8.36 5.01 -1.80
CA PRO A 167 -9.09 4.42 -2.90
C PRO A 167 -9.71 5.50 -3.81
N LEU A 168 -9.49 5.36 -5.13
CA LEU A 168 -10.23 6.13 -6.12
C LEU A 168 -11.59 5.46 -6.31
N LEU A 169 -12.67 6.19 -6.06
CA LEU A 169 -14.04 5.68 -6.18
C LEU A 169 -14.61 5.93 -7.58
N ALA A 170 -14.45 7.15 -8.06
CA ALA A 170 -14.95 7.56 -9.37
C ALA A 170 -14.02 8.62 -9.97
N MET A 171 -13.96 8.65 -11.31
CA MET A 171 -13.27 9.68 -12.05
C MET A 171 -13.90 9.79 -13.43
N ALA A 172 -14.32 10.99 -13.80
CA ALA A 172 -15.06 11.22 -15.03
C ALA A 172 -14.79 12.62 -15.60
N PRO A 173 -14.73 12.76 -16.93
CA PRO A 173 -14.74 14.07 -17.56
C PRO A 173 -16.16 14.64 -17.42
N VAL A 174 -16.29 15.83 -16.85
CA VAL A 174 -17.56 16.57 -16.83
C VAL A 174 -17.71 17.36 -18.12
N ARG A 175 -16.60 17.96 -18.57
CA ARG A 175 -16.44 18.66 -19.86
C ARG A 175 -15.02 18.41 -20.38
N ALA A 176 -14.71 18.89 -21.59
CA ALA A 176 -13.39 18.74 -22.20
C ALA A 176 -12.24 19.19 -21.28
N ASN A 177 -12.46 20.26 -20.51
CA ASN A 177 -11.48 20.88 -19.63
C ASN A 177 -11.88 20.82 -18.13
N ILE A 178 -12.82 19.95 -17.76
CA ILE A 178 -13.26 19.77 -16.37
C ILE A 178 -13.27 18.30 -16.04
N VAL A 179 -12.49 17.91 -15.03
CA VAL A 179 -12.45 16.53 -14.54
C VAL A 179 -12.93 16.51 -13.10
N ARG A 180 -13.85 15.58 -12.81
CA ARG A 180 -14.34 15.29 -11.47
C ARG A 180 -13.79 13.96 -11.03
N PHE A 181 -13.30 13.87 -9.81
CA PHE A 181 -12.90 12.60 -9.21
C PHE A 181 -13.25 12.56 -7.73
N GLU A 182 -13.53 11.36 -7.25
CA GLU A 182 -13.98 11.05 -5.90
C GLU A 182 -12.99 10.06 -5.27
N VAL A 183 -12.52 10.37 -4.08
CA VAL A 183 -11.64 9.48 -3.30
C VAL A 183 -12.25 9.22 -1.93
N SER A 184 -12.10 7.97 -1.47
CA SER A 184 -12.44 7.62 -0.10
C SER A 184 -11.27 8.00 0.79
N LEU A 185 -11.52 8.84 1.79
CA LEU A 185 -10.54 9.20 2.81
C LEU A 185 -10.88 8.48 4.10
N HIS A 186 -9.86 7.90 4.71
CA HIS A 186 -9.91 7.39 6.08
C HIS A 186 -8.83 8.12 6.88
N VAL A 187 -9.24 8.89 7.89
CA VAL A 187 -8.31 9.68 8.70
C VAL A 187 -8.62 9.52 10.17
N GLU A 188 -7.65 9.00 10.93
CA GLU A 188 -7.74 8.87 12.38
C GLU A 188 -7.76 10.26 13.04
N ILE A 189 -8.68 10.43 13.99
CA ILE A 189 -8.79 11.66 14.76
C ILE A 189 -7.74 11.67 15.86
N THR A 190 -6.75 12.52 15.68
CA THR A 190 -5.64 12.71 16.63
C THR A 190 -5.50 14.19 16.97
N ARG A 191 -4.88 14.50 18.12
CA ARG A 191 -4.63 15.90 18.50
C ARG A 191 -3.84 16.67 17.41
N PRO A 192 -2.77 16.10 16.80
CA PRO A 192 -2.10 16.76 15.67
C PRO A 192 -3.00 17.03 14.46
N LEU A 193 -3.94 16.14 14.13
CA LEU A 193 -4.93 16.40 13.07
C LEU A 193 -5.82 17.58 13.43
N LEU A 194 -6.33 17.61 14.66
CA LEU A 194 -7.19 18.69 15.14
C LEU A 194 -6.46 20.03 15.07
N GLU A 195 -5.21 20.11 15.50
CA GLU A 195 -4.39 21.32 15.40
C GLU A 195 -4.19 21.77 13.96
N ALA A 196 -3.89 20.85 13.05
CA ALA A 196 -3.59 21.15 11.66
C ALA A 196 -4.82 21.51 10.81
N CYS A 197 -5.98 20.91 11.11
CA CYS A 197 -7.15 20.94 10.22
C CYS A 197 -8.42 21.50 10.86
N PHE A 198 -8.54 21.37 12.18
CA PHE A 198 -9.77 21.65 12.92
C PHE A 198 -9.51 22.48 14.17
N GLY A 199 -8.59 23.46 14.10
CA GLY A 199 -8.17 24.26 15.26
C GLY A 199 -9.33 25.00 15.94
N TYR A 200 -10.43 25.24 15.24
CA TYR A 200 -11.65 25.77 15.85
C TYR A 200 -12.24 24.83 16.91
N ILE A 201 -12.12 23.50 16.77
CA ILE A 201 -12.58 22.54 17.79
C ILE A 201 -11.78 22.76 19.07
N LEU A 202 -10.45 22.89 18.95
CA LEU A 202 -9.57 23.13 20.09
C LEU A 202 -9.85 24.47 20.79
N GLY A 203 -10.37 25.46 20.06
CA GLY A 203 -10.73 26.76 20.62
C GLY A 203 -12.11 26.83 21.28
N HIS A 204 -13.00 25.87 21.03
CA HIS A 204 -14.41 25.93 21.48
C HIS A 204 -14.83 24.76 22.38
N GLU A 205 -14.06 23.67 22.43
CA GLU A 205 -14.34 22.52 23.29
C GLU A 205 -13.48 22.52 24.56
N ASP A 206 -13.99 21.91 25.63
CA ASP A 206 -13.19 21.64 26.83
C ASP A 206 -12.17 20.51 26.62
N GLU A 207 -11.09 20.52 27.40
CA GLU A 207 -10.01 19.52 27.28
C GLU A 207 -10.49 18.09 27.50
N ALA A 208 -11.50 17.85 28.34
CA ALA A 208 -12.04 16.51 28.55
C ALA A 208 -12.72 15.96 27.28
N THR A 209 -13.43 16.82 26.55
CA THR A 209 -14.03 16.51 25.25
C THR A 209 -12.94 16.27 24.20
N ILE A 210 -11.90 17.11 24.16
CA ILE A 210 -10.77 16.95 23.24
C ILE A 210 -10.03 15.63 23.51
N ASP A 211 -9.80 15.27 24.77
CA ASP A 211 -9.12 14.03 25.14
C ASP A 211 -9.95 12.79 24.82
N VAL A 212 -11.27 12.85 24.99
CA VAL A 212 -12.15 11.78 24.52
C VAL A 212 -12.07 11.65 23.00
N LEU A 213 -12.10 12.77 22.28
CA LEU A 213 -12.09 12.77 20.82
C LEU A 213 -10.75 12.28 20.25
N ALA A 214 -9.61 12.72 20.80
CA ALA A 214 -8.28 12.33 20.33
C ALA A 214 -7.82 10.97 20.87
N GLY A 215 -8.30 10.56 22.05
CA GLY A 215 -7.94 9.29 22.70
C GLY A 215 -8.94 8.15 22.45
N GLY A 216 -10.11 8.44 21.89
CA GLY A 216 -11.20 7.49 21.69
C GLY A 216 -11.03 6.54 20.49
N GLY A 217 -9.97 6.69 19.70
CA GLY A 217 -9.74 5.89 18.50
C GLY A 217 -10.77 6.14 17.39
N TYR A 218 -11.36 7.34 17.36
CA TYR A 218 -12.30 7.73 16.30
C TYR A 218 -11.55 7.93 14.97
N ALA A 219 -12.23 7.61 13.88
CA ALA A 219 -11.78 7.90 12.53
C ALA A 219 -12.88 8.63 11.76
N MET A 220 -12.46 9.45 10.81
CA MET A 220 -13.32 10.13 9.87
C MET A 220 -13.23 9.43 8.51
N ASP A 221 -14.28 8.68 8.21
CA ASP A 221 -14.53 8.10 6.89
C ASP A 221 -15.37 9.07 6.07
N THR A 222 -14.81 9.57 4.98
CA THR A 222 -15.48 10.56 4.12
C THR A 222 -15.16 10.31 2.65
N ILE A 223 -16.07 10.71 1.78
CA ILE A 223 -15.81 10.79 0.36
C ILE A 223 -15.46 12.25 0.06
N MET A 224 -14.25 12.47 -0.44
CA MET A 224 -13.84 13.76 -0.95
C MET A 224 -14.05 13.78 -2.46
N GLU A 225 -14.98 14.64 -2.89
CA GLU A 225 -15.12 15.02 -4.28
C GLU A 225 -14.18 16.18 -4.58
N ARG A 226 -13.42 16.07 -5.66
CA ARG A 226 -12.60 17.15 -6.19
C ARG A 226 -12.85 17.34 -7.67
N ILE A 227 -12.96 18.60 -8.07
CA ILE A 227 -13.10 19.02 -9.45
C ILE A 227 -11.85 19.82 -9.80
N PHE A 228 -11.25 19.48 -10.94
CA PHE A 228 -10.17 20.24 -11.55
C PHE A 228 -10.67 20.94 -12.81
N TYR A 229 -10.29 22.20 -12.93
CA TYR A 229 -10.49 23.03 -14.10
C TYR A 229 -9.15 23.17 -14.81
N PHE A 230 -9.15 22.96 -16.11
CA PHE A 230 -7.95 22.98 -16.92
C PHE A 230 -8.01 24.12 -17.93
N ASP A 231 -6.86 24.76 -18.12
CA ASP A 231 -6.61 25.64 -19.24
C ASP A 231 -5.65 24.97 -20.21
N GLN A 232 -5.74 25.34 -21.48
CA GLN A 232 -4.78 24.95 -22.50
C GLN A 232 -3.89 26.15 -22.80
N LEU A 233 -2.58 25.98 -22.62
CA LEU A 233 -1.58 26.98 -22.95
C LEU A 233 -1.44 27.11 -24.48
N GLU A 234 -0.81 28.20 -24.93
CA GLU A 234 -0.57 28.47 -26.36
C GLU A 234 0.22 27.35 -27.05
N ASP A 235 1.09 26.67 -26.30
CA ASP A 235 1.88 25.52 -26.79
C ASP A 235 1.09 24.20 -26.83
N GLY A 236 -0.21 24.24 -26.54
CA GLY A 236 -1.12 23.10 -26.56
C GLY A 236 -1.10 22.23 -25.31
N ARG A 237 -0.22 22.51 -24.32
CA ARG A 237 -0.20 21.77 -23.04
C ARG A 237 -1.37 22.17 -22.16
N TYR A 238 -1.86 21.22 -21.37
CA TYR A 238 -2.87 21.48 -20.35
C TYR A 238 -2.22 21.75 -18.99
N VAL A 239 -2.77 22.70 -18.25
CA VAL A 239 -2.42 23.00 -16.86
C VAL A 239 -3.66 23.04 -15.98
N ILE A 240 -3.50 22.73 -14.69
CA ILE A 240 -4.58 22.86 -13.71
C ILE A 240 -4.72 24.34 -13.37
N ALA A 241 -5.80 24.97 -13.84
CA ALA A 241 -6.10 26.38 -13.64
C ALA A 241 -6.90 26.63 -12.35
N GLY A 242 -7.62 25.62 -11.87
CA GLY A 242 -8.34 25.74 -10.62
C GLY A 242 -8.76 24.42 -10.02
N SER A 243 -9.16 24.47 -8.76
CA SER A 243 -9.75 23.31 -8.10
C SER A 243 -10.85 23.70 -7.13
N SER A 244 -11.91 22.89 -7.11
CA SER A 244 -12.90 22.90 -6.02
C SER A 244 -12.94 21.54 -5.35
N CYS A 245 -13.25 21.54 -4.07
CA CYS A 245 -13.30 20.36 -3.22
C CYS A 245 -14.59 20.41 -2.40
N GLY A 246 -15.32 19.31 -2.37
CA GLY A 246 -16.52 19.11 -1.56
C GLY A 246 -16.38 17.82 -0.76
N ASP A 247 -16.73 17.88 0.52
CA ASP A 247 -16.77 16.72 1.41
C ASP A 247 -17.69 17.03 2.60
N ASN A 248 -17.98 16.00 3.41
CA ASN A 248 -18.83 16.12 4.60
C ASN A 248 -18.03 16.16 5.92
N ARG A 249 -16.72 16.45 5.87
CA ARG A 249 -15.85 16.36 7.06
C ARG A 249 -16.33 17.23 8.21
N ALA A 250 -16.81 18.44 7.93
CA ALA A 250 -17.34 19.34 8.96
C ALA A 250 -18.55 18.73 9.69
N ALA A 251 -19.46 18.07 8.97
CA ALA A 251 -20.63 17.41 9.54
C ALA A 251 -20.24 16.17 10.36
N VAL A 252 -19.32 15.36 9.82
CA VAL A 252 -18.77 14.17 10.53
C VAL A 252 -18.09 14.62 11.83
N MET A 253 -17.21 15.63 11.78
CA MET A 253 -16.55 16.17 12.96
C MET A 253 -17.53 16.73 13.98
N ALA A 254 -18.59 17.43 13.56
CA ALA A 254 -19.61 17.94 14.48
C ALA A 254 -20.32 16.80 15.22
N SER A 255 -20.64 15.70 14.53
CA SER A 255 -21.24 14.50 15.14
C SER A 255 -20.29 13.84 16.13
N LEU A 256 -19.00 13.71 15.78
CA LEU A 256 -17.98 13.12 16.67
C LEU A 256 -17.77 13.98 17.93
N VAL A 257 -17.72 15.31 17.77
CA VAL A 257 -17.62 16.25 18.90
C VAL A 257 -18.85 16.15 19.81
N ALA A 258 -20.07 16.09 19.26
CA ALA A 258 -21.28 15.93 20.07
C ALA A 258 -21.23 14.64 20.92
N HIS A 259 -20.82 13.53 20.32
CA HIS A 259 -20.67 12.27 21.02
C HIS A 259 -19.53 12.29 22.07
N ALA A 260 -18.41 12.95 21.76
CA ALA A 260 -17.31 13.13 22.70
C ALA A 260 -17.73 13.95 23.92
N ARG A 261 -18.54 15.01 23.74
CA ARG A 261 -19.11 15.81 24.84
C ARG A 261 -19.97 14.97 25.77
N GLU A 262 -20.86 14.16 25.21
CA GLU A 262 -21.73 13.28 26.00
C GLU A 262 -20.90 12.28 26.83
N THR A 263 -19.89 11.69 26.20
CA THR A 263 -18.98 10.75 26.85
C THR A 263 -18.14 11.41 27.94
N ALA A 264 -17.62 12.61 27.69
CA ALA A 264 -16.86 13.38 28.68
C ALA A 264 -17.74 13.74 29.89
N ARG A 265 -18.98 14.18 29.66
CA ARG A 265 -19.96 14.46 30.73
C ARG A 265 -20.30 13.22 31.55
N ALA A 266 -20.46 12.06 30.91
CA ALA A 266 -20.74 10.81 31.61
C ALA A 266 -19.54 10.33 32.46
N LYS A 267 -18.32 10.68 32.08
CA LYS A 267 -17.08 10.38 32.82
C LYS A 267 -16.74 11.43 33.88
N ALA A 268 -17.32 12.63 33.82
CA ALA A 268 -17.13 13.63 34.84
C ALA A 268 -17.67 13.08 36.17
N PRO A 269 -16.86 13.06 37.26
CA PRO A 269 -17.35 12.63 38.55
C PRO A 269 -18.55 13.50 38.90
N GLY A 270 -19.69 12.84 39.12
CA GLY A 270 -20.93 13.52 39.46
C GLY A 270 -20.65 14.49 40.59
N VAL A 271 -20.92 15.78 40.37
CA VAL A 271 -21.11 16.72 41.47
C VAL A 271 -22.24 16.12 42.29
N LEU A 272 -21.88 15.39 43.35
CA LEU A 272 -22.82 15.05 44.41
C LEU A 272 -23.42 16.38 44.83
N SER A 273 -24.66 16.60 44.41
CA SER A 273 -25.39 17.81 44.74
C SER A 273 -25.36 17.97 46.25
N ILE A 274 -24.79 19.08 46.73
CA ILE A 274 -24.80 19.51 48.14
C ILE A 274 -26.23 19.96 48.51
N THR A 275 -27.25 19.22 48.09
CA THR A 275 -28.64 19.39 48.51
C THR A 275 -29.04 18.36 49.57
N HIS A 276 -28.19 17.38 49.88
CA HIS A 276 -28.49 16.36 50.88
C HIS A 276 -27.89 16.59 52.28
N LEU A 277 -27.17 17.70 52.53
CA LEU A 277 -26.49 17.96 53.81
C LEU A 277 -27.11 19.10 54.66
N LEU A 278 -28.36 19.52 54.39
CA LEU A 278 -29.06 20.53 55.20
C LEU A 278 -30.41 20.09 55.78
N HIS A 279 -30.65 18.77 55.94
CA HIS A 279 -31.77 18.30 56.73
C HIS A 279 -31.36 17.12 57.63
N VAL A 280 -30.70 17.45 58.74
CA VAL A 280 -30.88 16.72 60.01
C VAL A 280 -30.88 17.79 61.10
N SER A 281 -32.07 18.02 61.64
CA SER A 281 -32.30 18.73 62.91
C SER A 281 -31.95 17.81 64.08
#